data_AF-A0A9J7YXA1-F1
#
_entry.id   AF-A0A9J7YXA1-F1
#
_cell.length_a   1.000
_cell.length_b   1.000
_cell.length_c   1.000
_cell.angle_alpha   90.00
_cell.angle_beta   90.00
_cell.angle_gamma   90.00
#
_symmetry.space_group_name_H-M   'P 1'
#
loop_
_entity.id
_entity.type
_entity.pdbx_description
1 polymer ?
#
loop_
_entity_poly.entity_id
_entity_poly.type
_entity_poly.pdbx_seq_one_letter_code
_entity_poly.pdbx_strand_id
1 'polypeptide(L)'
;MSDRFVKPGNQEHGWNDPPQFSYGLQKDSGGLKRNLLNKRVHAPQFTDSGSDMQSPAVAKLTPPRGMNPPPMDSSTQPSVCPKTPSDGKIEVVELQTEPSIEDVQEPLYGALNVCRHTVKKQICDDVERRLKLFEDMWRSGKLSPLVKHRMHRLSQDLKSKKWDAADEIHRGLMVDHVAEVSQWMVGVKRLIAEARSLNPEQVISCTHPGS
;
A
#
# COMPACT_ATOMS: atom_id res chain seq x y z
N MET A 1 34.35 39.18 28.20
CA MET A 1 34.15 38.02 29.10
C MET A 1 32.83 37.39 28.67
N SER A 2 32.84 36.52 27.65
CA SER A 2 32.90 35.04 27.78
C SER A 2 31.59 34.54 28.41
N ASP A 3 30.75 33.68 27.82
CA ASP A 3 31.08 32.50 27.03
C ASP A 3 29.82 32.04 26.26
N ARG A 4 29.99 31.69 24.97
CA ARG A 4 28.93 31.14 24.12
C ARG A 4 28.85 29.64 24.39
N PHE A 5 27.81 29.18 25.09
CA PHE A 5 27.49 27.76 25.23
C PHE A 5 27.01 27.19 23.87
N VAL A 6 27.94 26.92 22.96
CA VAL A 6 27.71 26.08 21.79
C VAL A 6 28.10 24.68 22.20
N LYS A 7 27.11 23.80 22.38
CA LYS A 7 27.34 22.37 22.58
C LYS A 7 28.27 21.87 21.46
N PRO A 8 29.37 21.16 21.77
CA PRO A 8 30.18 20.53 20.73
C PRO A 8 29.29 19.55 19.98
N GLY A 9 29.09 19.81 18.68
CA GLY A 9 28.32 18.95 17.80
C GLY A 9 28.97 17.57 17.70
N ASN A 10 28.11 16.56 17.68
CA ASN A 10 28.44 15.15 17.50
C ASN A 10 29.30 14.98 16.23
N GLN A 11 30.61 14.68 16.37
CA GLN A 11 31.52 14.45 15.23
C GLN A 11 31.46 13.01 14.68
N GLU A 12 30.74 12.14 15.37
CA GLU A 12 30.51 10.77 14.94
C GLU A 12 29.62 10.77 13.70
N HIS A 13 30.20 10.29 12.59
CA HIS A 13 29.53 10.10 11.31
C HIS A 13 28.25 9.30 11.55
N GLY A 14 27.13 9.99 11.59
CA GLY A 14 25.85 9.37 11.83
C GLY A 14 25.51 8.46 10.66
N TRP A 15 24.68 7.46 10.91
CA TRP A 15 24.08 6.57 9.89
C TRP A 15 23.28 7.30 8.79
N ASN A 16 23.28 8.63 8.79
CA ASN A 16 22.58 9.51 7.87
C ASN A 16 23.53 10.42 7.06
N ASP A 17 24.84 10.24 7.15
CA ASP A 17 25.77 10.87 6.20
C ASP A 17 25.76 10.11 4.88
N PRO A 18 25.48 10.78 3.74
CA PRO A 18 25.48 10.12 2.45
C PRO A 18 26.89 9.60 2.13
N PRO A 19 27.01 8.44 1.45
CA PRO A 19 28.31 7.92 1.04
C PRO A 19 29.06 8.98 0.21
N GLN A 20 30.29 9.28 0.62
CA GLN A 20 31.20 10.16 -0.11
C GLN A 20 31.63 9.47 -1.41
N PHE A 21 30.86 9.64 -2.48
CA PHE A 21 31.34 9.27 -3.81
C PHE A 21 32.33 10.35 -4.26
N SER A 22 33.60 9.97 -4.39
CA SER A 22 34.65 10.84 -4.93
C SER A 22 34.32 11.21 -6.38
N TYR A 23 33.71 12.38 -6.61
CA TYR A 23 33.37 12.94 -7.93
C TYR A 23 34.60 13.38 -8.77
N GLY A 24 35.76 12.77 -8.54
CA GLY A 24 37.05 13.30 -8.99
C GLY A 24 37.94 12.36 -9.78
N LEU A 25 37.48 11.18 -10.23
CA LEU A 25 38.34 10.29 -11.03
C LEU A 25 37.53 9.33 -11.93
N GLN A 26 36.74 9.89 -12.85
CA GLN A 26 36.24 9.13 -14.00
C GLN A 26 36.47 9.93 -15.29
N LYS A 27 37.74 10.24 -15.56
CA LYS A 27 38.24 10.26 -16.92
C LYS A 27 39.13 9.04 -17.07
N ASP A 28 38.90 8.32 -18.17
CA ASP A 28 39.62 7.17 -18.72
C ASP A 28 39.13 5.74 -18.39
N SER A 29 38.87 5.04 -19.51
CA SER A 29 38.91 3.60 -19.74
C SER A 29 37.70 2.71 -19.38
N GLY A 30 36.88 2.44 -20.40
CA GLY A 30 36.68 1.07 -20.94
C GLY A 30 36.05 -0.03 -20.06
N GLY A 31 34.81 -0.39 -20.40
CA GLY A 31 34.46 -1.78 -20.71
C GLY A 31 34.19 -2.81 -19.59
N LEU A 32 32.95 -3.32 -19.61
CA LEU A 32 32.52 -4.71 -19.33
C LEU A 32 32.46 -5.20 -17.86
N LYS A 33 31.23 -5.46 -17.38
CA LYS A 33 30.72 -6.80 -16.99
C LYS A 33 29.32 -6.73 -16.34
N ARG A 34 28.29 -6.96 -17.15
CA ARG A 34 26.94 -7.30 -16.69
C ARG A 34 26.96 -8.69 -16.04
N ASN A 35 26.56 -8.78 -14.78
CA ASN A 35 26.50 -10.02 -14.02
C ASN A 35 25.22 -10.80 -14.41
N LEU A 36 25.34 -11.71 -15.39
CA LEU A 36 24.22 -12.49 -15.89
C LEU A 36 24.00 -13.71 -14.98
N LEU A 37 23.31 -13.50 -13.85
CA LEU A 37 22.91 -14.53 -12.87
C LEU A 37 21.77 -15.44 -13.38
N ASN A 38 21.86 -15.91 -14.62
CA ASN A 38 20.93 -16.87 -15.20
C ASN A 38 21.70 -18.03 -15.82
N LYS A 39 22.24 -18.92 -14.98
CA LYS A 39 22.75 -20.23 -15.38
C LYS A 39 22.01 -21.29 -14.57
N ARG A 40 20.96 -21.87 -15.15
CA ARG A 40 20.36 -23.13 -14.66
C ARG A 40 21.27 -24.27 -15.13
N VAL A 41 21.77 -25.06 -14.19
CA VAL A 41 22.58 -26.26 -14.47
C VAL A 41 21.63 -27.39 -14.85
N HIS A 42 21.87 -28.06 -15.97
CA HIS A 42 21.12 -29.25 -16.38
C HIS A 42 21.68 -30.50 -15.67
N ALA A 43 20.81 -31.41 -15.24
CA ALA A 43 21.20 -32.70 -14.68
C ALA A 43 21.85 -33.59 -15.76
N PRO A 44 22.93 -34.34 -15.45
CA PRO A 44 23.56 -35.25 -16.40
C PRO A 44 22.61 -36.41 -16.74
N GLN A 45 22.29 -36.54 -18.02
CA GLN A 45 21.61 -37.71 -18.56
C GLN A 45 22.66 -38.80 -18.78
N PHE A 46 22.54 -39.91 -18.05
CA PHE A 46 23.30 -41.11 -18.32
C PHE A 46 22.63 -41.88 -19.46
N THR A 47 23.37 -42.04 -20.55
CA THR A 47 23.18 -43.07 -21.55
C THR A 47 23.71 -44.39 -20.98
N ASP A 48 22.94 -45.47 -21.00
CA ASP A 48 23.25 -46.70 -21.75
C ASP A 48 22.32 -47.87 -21.37
N SER A 49 22.13 -48.75 -22.34
CA SER A 49 21.33 -49.97 -22.30
C SER A 49 21.95 -51.09 -21.44
N GLY A 50 21.10 -52.02 -20.98
CA GLY A 50 21.47 -53.44 -20.91
C GLY A 50 21.78 -54.06 -19.55
N SER A 51 20.84 -54.89 -19.09
CA SER A 51 21.00 -56.24 -18.54
C SER A 51 21.82 -56.51 -17.25
N ASP A 52 21.04 -56.89 -16.23
CA ASP A 52 21.19 -57.97 -15.24
C ASP A 52 22.42 -58.16 -14.31
N MET A 53 22.04 -58.60 -13.11
CA MET A 53 22.77 -59.23 -12.01
C MET A 53 23.53 -58.41 -10.94
N GLN A 54 23.22 -58.82 -9.71
CA GLN A 54 23.94 -58.78 -8.43
C GLN A 54 23.72 -57.57 -7.48
N SER A 55 22.91 -57.84 -6.45
CA SER A 55 23.02 -57.22 -5.13
C SER A 55 24.34 -57.59 -4.45
N PRO A 56 24.88 -56.69 -3.60
CA PRO A 56 24.76 -56.96 -2.17
C PRO A 56 24.26 -55.75 -1.36
N ALA A 57 23.68 -56.07 -0.21
CA ALA A 57 23.02 -55.15 0.72
C ALA A 57 23.96 -54.08 1.28
N VAL A 58 23.52 -52.82 1.26
CA VAL A 58 24.03 -51.77 2.16
C VAL A 58 22.89 -50.81 2.54
N ALA A 59 22.64 -50.75 3.85
CA ALA A 59 21.95 -49.73 4.65
C ALA A 59 20.94 -48.79 3.97
N LYS A 60 19.65 -49.02 4.29
CA LYS A 60 18.59 -48.01 4.19
C LYS A 60 18.89 -46.88 5.19
N LEU A 61 19.38 -45.74 4.72
CA LEU A 61 19.37 -44.50 5.49
C LEU A 61 18.05 -43.77 5.22
N THR A 62 17.13 -43.94 6.16
CA THR A 62 15.89 -43.17 6.27
C THR A 62 16.18 -41.68 6.42
N PRO A 63 15.38 -40.78 5.83
CA PRO A 63 15.48 -39.34 6.10
C PRO A 63 15.13 -39.04 7.56
N PRO A 64 15.80 -38.07 8.22
CA PRO A 64 15.48 -37.70 9.59
C PRO A 64 14.09 -37.07 9.66
N ARG A 65 13.18 -37.75 10.37
CA ARG A 65 11.87 -37.25 10.77
C ARG A 65 12.04 -36.46 12.06
N GLY A 66 12.07 -35.13 11.95
CA GLY A 66 11.89 -34.17 13.05
C GLY A 66 11.06 -33.02 12.49
N MET A 67 10.08 -32.43 13.16
CA MET A 67 9.66 -32.48 14.56
C MET A 67 8.12 -32.51 14.60
N ASN A 68 7.56 -33.18 15.61
CA ASN A 68 6.12 -33.12 15.90
C ASN A 68 5.73 -31.70 16.35
N PRO A 69 4.53 -31.19 16.00
CA PRO A 69 3.97 -30.01 16.66
C PRO A 69 3.58 -30.33 18.12
N PRO A 70 3.66 -29.35 19.04
CA PRO A 70 3.26 -29.57 20.44
C PRO A 70 1.75 -29.82 20.58
N PRO A 71 1.32 -30.55 21.64
CA PRO A 71 -0.06 -30.94 21.86
C PRO A 71 -0.95 -29.74 22.27
N MET A 72 -2.19 -29.76 21.81
CA MET A 72 -3.25 -28.86 22.25
C MET A 72 -3.61 -29.15 23.71
N ASP A 73 -3.41 -28.19 24.61
CA ASP A 73 -3.96 -28.24 25.96
C ASP A 73 -5.37 -27.65 25.94
N SER A 74 -6.30 -28.46 26.45
CA SER A 74 -7.71 -28.14 26.58
C SER A 74 -7.96 -27.75 28.03
N SER A 75 -8.22 -26.48 28.31
CA SER A 75 -8.94 -25.92 29.47
C SER A 75 -8.60 -24.43 29.54
N THR A 76 -9.54 -23.48 29.56
CA THR A 76 -10.40 -23.23 30.72
C THR A 76 -11.41 -22.16 30.30
N GLN A 77 -12.71 -22.43 30.46
CA GLN A 77 -13.73 -21.38 30.45
C GLN A 77 -13.51 -20.39 31.61
N PRO A 78 -13.72 -19.08 31.41
CA PRO A 78 -14.10 -18.23 32.52
C PRO A 78 -15.62 -18.05 32.57
N SER A 79 -16.09 -18.21 33.79
CA SER A 79 -17.46 -18.15 34.27
C SER A 79 -18.05 -16.74 34.22
N VAL A 80 -19.35 -16.69 33.92
CA VAL A 80 -20.44 -15.80 34.39
C VAL A 80 -20.08 -14.52 35.17
N CYS A 81 -20.49 -13.38 34.56
CA CYS A 81 -21.02 -12.08 35.05
C CYS A 81 -20.62 -11.49 36.43
N PRO A 82 -20.50 -10.15 36.51
CA PRO A 82 -21.61 -9.37 37.12
C PRO A 82 -21.93 -7.97 36.51
N LYS A 83 -23.24 -7.73 36.33
CA LYS A 83 -24.09 -6.52 36.48
C LYS A 83 -23.49 -5.07 36.40
N THR A 84 -23.89 -4.35 35.33
CA THR A 84 -24.43 -2.93 35.19
C THR A 84 -23.75 -1.72 35.87
N PRO A 85 -24.02 -0.45 35.48
CA PRO A 85 -24.47 0.16 34.20
C PRO A 85 -23.59 1.36 33.76
N SER A 86 -23.47 1.66 32.46
CA SER A 86 -23.26 3.05 32.04
C SER A 86 -23.47 3.27 30.55
N ASP A 87 -24.21 4.34 30.31
CA ASP A 87 -24.55 4.99 29.07
C ASP A 87 -23.34 5.20 28.14
N GLY A 88 -23.54 5.02 26.84
CA GLY A 88 -22.48 5.21 25.86
C GLY A 88 -22.74 4.55 24.51
N LYS A 89 -23.86 4.93 23.89
CA LYS A 89 -24.18 4.83 22.45
C LYS A 89 -23.20 3.98 21.62
N ILE A 90 -23.47 2.67 21.58
CA ILE A 90 -22.84 1.75 20.64
C ILE A 90 -23.59 1.91 19.30
N GLU A 91 -23.05 2.70 18.37
CA GLU A 91 -23.43 2.64 16.95
C GLU A 91 -22.90 1.32 16.34
N VAL A 92 -23.61 0.23 16.63
CA VAL A 92 -23.43 -1.08 15.97
C VAL A 92 -24.69 -1.34 15.15
N VAL A 93 -24.96 -0.53 14.13
CA VAL A 93 -25.95 -0.89 13.09
C VAL A 93 -25.68 -0.13 11.77
N GLU A 94 -24.57 -0.36 11.06
CA GLU A 94 -24.56 -0.11 9.60
C GLU A 94 -23.39 -0.81 8.88
N LEU A 95 -23.47 -2.13 8.73
CA LEU A 95 -22.52 -2.88 7.91
C LEU A 95 -23.23 -4.01 7.16
N GLN A 96 -24.37 -3.69 6.54
CA GLN A 96 -25.26 -4.69 5.92
C GLN A 96 -25.46 -4.49 4.41
N THR A 97 -24.79 -3.53 3.77
CA THR A 97 -24.81 -3.43 2.30
C THR A 97 -23.42 -3.03 1.80
N GLU A 98 -22.77 -3.97 1.11
CA GLU A 98 -21.59 -3.66 0.29
C GLU A 98 -22.00 -2.58 -0.73
N PRO A 99 -21.33 -1.43 -0.78
CA PRO A 99 -21.67 -0.38 -1.74
C PRO A 99 -21.50 -0.91 -3.17
N SER A 100 -22.39 -0.51 -4.08
CA SER A 100 -22.25 -0.87 -5.49
C SER A 100 -21.05 -0.14 -6.09
N ILE A 101 -20.36 -0.79 -7.03
CA ILE A 101 -19.19 -0.17 -7.66
C ILE A 101 -19.60 1.08 -8.45
N GLU A 102 -20.79 1.05 -9.06
CA GLU A 102 -21.36 2.14 -9.85
C GLU A 102 -21.54 3.42 -9.01
N ASP A 103 -22.00 3.30 -7.76
CA ASP A 103 -22.20 4.44 -6.84
C ASP A 103 -20.87 5.14 -6.47
N VAL A 104 -19.76 4.40 -6.52
CA VAL A 104 -18.42 4.93 -6.25
C VAL A 104 -17.79 5.50 -7.52
N GLN A 105 -17.99 4.84 -8.65
CA GLN A 105 -17.39 5.20 -9.94
C GLN A 105 -17.99 6.48 -10.53
N GLU A 106 -19.31 6.63 -10.50
CA GLU A 106 -20.00 7.77 -11.10
C GLU A 106 -19.45 9.12 -10.59
N PRO A 107 -19.31 9.36 -9.27
CA PRO A 107 -18.72 10.61 -8.78
C PRO A 107 -17.24 10.80 -9.16
N LEU A 108 -16.45 9.72 -9.20
CA LEU A 108 -15.02 9.77 -9.52
C LEU A 108 -14.80 10.15 -10.99
N TYR A 109 -15.49 9.49 -11.91
CA TYR A 109 -15.42 9.80 -13.33
C TYR A 109 -16.08 11.14 -13.66
N GLY A 110 -17.15 11.50 -12.96
CA GLY A 110 -17.75 12.84 -13.05
C GLY A 110 -16.75 13.94 -12.71
N ALA A 111 -16.04 13.81 -11.57
CA ALA A 111 -14.99 14.75 -11.18
C ALA A 111 -13.83 14.79 -12.19
N LEU A 112 -13.43 13.62 -12.72
CA LEU A 112 -12.39 13.53 -13.74
C LEU A 112 -12.77 14.25 -15.03
N ASN A 113 -14.02 14.11 -15.47
CA ASN A 113 -14.51 14.76 -16.69
C ASN A 113 -14.50 16.29 -16.55
N VAL A 114 -14.85 16.82 -15.38
CA VAL A 114 -14.71 18.25 -15.09
C VAL A 114 -13.24 18.67 -15.16
N CYS A 115 -12.32 17.86 -14.64
CA CYS A 115 -10.88 18.14 -14.69
C CYS A 115 -10.30 18.15 -16.12
N ARG A 116 -10.84 17.34 -17.05
CA ARG A 116 -10.36 17.28 -18.44
C ARG A 116 -10.36 18.61 -19.19
N HIS A 117 -11.24 19.54 -18.80
CA HIS A 117 -11.36 20.84 -19.46
C HIS A 117 -10.28 21.84 -19.04
N THR A 118 -9.62 21.62 -17.89
CA THR A 118 -8.71 22.60 -17.30
C THR A 118 -7.30 22.04 -17.08
N VAL A 119 -7.21 20.73 -16.83
CA VAL A 119 -5.95 20.04 -16.51
C VAL A 119 -5.33 19.46 -17.79
N LYS A 120 -4.00 19.31 -17.81
CA LYS A 120 -3.28 18.70 -18.93
C LYS A 120 -3.82 17.29 -19.20
N LYS A 121 -4.08 16.99 -20.48
CA LYS A 121 -4.58 15.68 -20.95
C LYS A 121 -3.83 14.48 -20.35
N GLN A 122 -2.49 14.54 -20.31
CA GLN A 122 -1.67 13.46 -19.75
C GLN A 122 -2.00 13.11 -18.29
N ILE A 123 -2.35 14.12 -17.47
CA ILE A 123 -2.72 13.91 -16.07
C ILE A 123 -4.08 13.23 -16.00
N CYS A 124 -5.04 13.69 -16.81
CA CYS A 124 -6.37 13.06 -16.89
C CYS A 124 -6.29 11.61 -17.38
N ASP A 125 -5.47 11.33 -18.40
CA ASP A 125 -5.28 9.97 -18.93
C ASP A 125 -4.64 9.04 -17.88
N ASP A 126 -3.68 9.55 -17.10
CA ASP A 126 -3.03 8.82 -16.00
C ASP A 126 -3.99 8.55 -14.82
N VAL A 127 -4.82 9.53 -14.45
CA VAL A 127 -5.87 9.34 -13.45
C VAL A 127 -6.90 8.33 -13.92
N GLU A 128 -7.37 8.43 -15.17
CA GLU A 128 -8.33 7.48 -15.76
C GLU A 128 -7.78 6.05 -15.73
N ARG A 129 -6.51 5.87 -16.11
CA ARG A 129 -5.83 4.57 -16.04
C ARG A 129 -5.86 4.00 -14.63
N ARG A 130 -5.60 4.82 -13.61
CA ARG A 130 -5.61 4.37 -12.21
C ARG A 130 -7.03 4.07 -11.70
N LEU A 131 -8.04 4.82 -12.13
CA LEU A 131 -9.44 4.49 -11.82
C LEU A 131 -9.88 3.15 -12.44
N LYS A 132 -9.37 2.81 -13.63
CA LYS A 132 -9.57 1.47 -14.22
C LYS A 132 -8.91 0.37 -13.38
N LEU A 133 -7.68 0.59 -12.89
CA LEU A 133 -7.04 -0.37 -11.98
C LEU A 133 -7.83 -0.56 -10.68
N PHE A 134 -8.36 0.53 -10.12
CA PHE A 134 -9.26 0.46 -8.97
C PHE A 134 -10.49 -0.41 -9.26
N GLU A 135 -11.13 -0.20 -10.42
CA GLU A 135 -12.27 -1.00 -10.87
C GLU A 135 -11.91 -2.48 -11.01
N ASP A 136 -10.79 -2.80 -11.65
CA ASP A 136 -10.32 -4.17 -11.81
C ASP A 136 -10.09 -4.84 -10.45
N MET A 137 -9.50 -4.14 -9.49
CA MET A 137 -9.30 -4.64 -8.13
C MET A 137 -10.61 -4.83 -7.37
N TRP A 138 -11.59 -3.95 -7.57
CA TRP A 138 -12.92 -4.07 -6.98
C TRP A 138 -13.67 -5.29 -7.52
N ARG A 139 -13.73 -5.43 -8.85
CA ARG A 139 -14.44 -6.53 -9.53
C ARG A 139 -13.77 -7.88 -9.30
N SER A 140 -12.44 -7.91 -9.18
CA SER A 140 -11.70 -9.13 -8.84
C SER A 140 -11.78 -9.51 -7.35
N GLY A 141 -12.45 -8.71 -6.51
CA GLY A 141 -12.61 -9.00 -5.08
C GLY A 141 -11.32 -8.84 -4.27
N LYS A 142 -10.33 -8.10 -4.78
CA LYS A 142 -9.05 -7.87 -4.11
C LYS A 142 -9.09 -6.73 -3.08
N LEU A 143 -10.20 -6.00 -3.04
CA LEU A 143 -10.42 -4.92 -2.09
C LEU A 143 -11.28 -5.42 -0.92
N SER A 144 -10.81 -5.15 0.29
CA SER A 144 -11.54 -5.45 1.52
C SER A 144 -12.83 -4.61 1.63
N PRO A 145 -13.87 -5.11 2.34
CA PRO A 145 -15.12 -4.38 2.54
C PRO A 145 -14.92 -2.99 3.16
N LEU A 146 -13.93 -2.86 4.06
CA LEU A 146 -13.61 -1.59 4.70
C LEU A 146 -13.07 -0.58 3.68
N VAL A 147 -12.18 -1.01 2.77
CA VAL A 147 -11.67 -0.15 1.69
C VAL A 147 -12.82 0.28 0.77
N LYS A 148 -13.72 -0.64 0.43
CA LYS A 148 -14.89 -0.35 -0.41
C LYS A 148 -15.81 0.69 0.23
N HIS A 149 -16.14 0.52 1.51
CA HIS A 149 -16.99 1.45 2.25
C HIS A 149 -16.32 2.83 2.41
N ARG A 150 -15.03 2.87 2.74
CA ARG A 150 -14.26 4.12 2.82
C ARG A 150 -14.21 4.82 1.45
N MET A 151 -14.04 4.09 0.36
CA MET A 151 -14.06 4.65 -0.99
C MET A 151 -15.43 5.19 -1.38
N HIS A 152 -16.52 4.52 -0.99
CA HIS A 152 -17.87 5.05 -1.15
C HIS A 152 -18.05 6.37 -0.39
N ARG A 153 -17.59 6.44 0.86
CA ARG A 153 -17.63 7.72 1.60
C ARG A 153 -16.80 8.81 0.93
N LEU A 154 -15.60 8.48 0.46
CA LEU A 154 -14.74 9.42 -0.28
C LEU A 154 -15.41 9.95 -1.54
N SER A 155 -16.11 9.09 -2.31
CA SER A 155 -16.83 9.52 -3.51
C SER A 155 -17.99 10.46 -3.20
N GLN A 156 -18.68 10.26 -2.07
CA GLN A 156 -19.72 11.19 -1.59
C GLN A 156 -19.13 12.55 -1.17
N ASP A 157 -17.97 12.56 -0.51
CA ASP A 157 -17.28 13.79 -0.12
C ASP A 157 -16.79 14.57 -1.35
N LEU A 158 -16.29 13.88 -2.38
CA LEU A 158 -15.95 14.49 -3.68
C LEU A 158 -17.18 15.13 -4.34
N LYS A 159 -18.32 14.43 -4.37
CA LYS A 159 -19.58 14.96 -4.92
C LYS A 159 -20.07 16.18 -4.15
N SER A 160 -19.89 16.18 -2.84
CA SER A 160 -20.26 17.28 -1.93
C SER A 160 -19.23 18.42 -1.92
N LYS A 161 -18.18 18.36 -2.76
CA LYS A 161 -17.05 19.31 -2.81
C LYS A 161 -16.31 19.47 -1.47
N LYS A 162 -16.36 18.46 -0.59
CA LYS A 162 -15.66 18.43 0.70
C LYS A 162 -14.25 17.84 0.52
N TRP A 163 -13.36 18.61 -0.11
CA TRP A 163 -12.03 18.11 -0.50
C TRP A 163 -11.17 17.68 0.68
N ASP A 164 -11.22 18.40 1.81
CA ASP A 164 -10.41 18.08 2.99
C ASP A 164 -10.89 16.78 3.68
N ALA A 165 -12.20 16.52 3.69
CA ALA A 165 -12.76 15.26 4.20
C ALA A 165 -12.38 14.07 3.31
N ALA A 166 -12.43 14.26 1.98
CA ALA A 166 -11.95 13.25 1.04
C ALA A 166 -10.46 12.95 1.20
N ASP A 167 -9.62 13.99 1.41
CA ASP A 167 -8.18 13.80 1.65
C ASP A 167 -7.88 13.10 2.98
N GLU A 168 -8.68 13.34 4.03
CA GLU A 168 -8.59 12.61 5.30
C GLU A 168 -8.83 11.11 5.11
N ILE A 169 -9.87 10.73 4.36
CA ILE A 169 -10.13 9.31 4.06
C ILE A 169 -8.99 8.70 3.24
N HIS A 170 -8.46 9.44 2.25
CA HIS A 170 -7.27 9.05 1.50
C HIS A 170 -6.08 8.77 2.44
N ARG A 171 -5.78 9.67 3.38
CA ARG A 171 -4.70 9.50 4.37
C ARG A 171 -4.93 8.27 5.23
N GLY A 172 -6.14 8.09 5.76
CA GLY A 172 -6.49 6.92 6.58
C GLY A 172 -6.35 5.60 5.81
N LEU A 173 -6.75 5.56 4.54
CA LEU A 173 -6.53 4.39 3.68
C LEU A 173 -5.05 4.11 3.41
N MET A 174 -4.23 5.15 3.25
CA MET A 174 -2.79 5.03 3.04
C MET A 174 -2.04 4.55 4.30
N VAL A 175 -2.61 4.73 5.49
CA VAL A 175 -2.04 4.22 6.75
C VAL A 175 -2.43 2.75 6.97
N ASP A 176 -3.73 2.45 6.86
CA ASP A 176 -4.27 1.16 7.29
C ASP A 176 -4.23 0.09 6.19
N HIS A 177 -4.37 0.48 4.91
CA HIS A 177 -4.63 -0.43 3.78
C HIS A 177 -3.71 -0.17 2.57
N VAL A 178 -2.48 0.30 2.81
CA VAL A 178 -1.54 0.68 1.74
C VAL A 178 -1.30 -0.40 0.68
N ALA A 179 -1.31 -1.67 1.08
CA ALA A 179 -1.10 -2.81 0.18
C ALA A 179 -2.21 -2.94 -0.88
N GLU A 180 -3.44 -2.56 -0.53
CA GLU A 180 -4.60 -2.65 -1.42
C GLU A 180 -4.77 -1.39 -2.28
N VAL A 181 -4.43 -0.21 -1.72
CA VAL A 181 -4.78 1.07 -2.34
C VAL A 181 -3.64 1.73 -3.12
N SER A 182 -2.38 1.45 -2.77
CA SER A 182 -1.21 2.22 -3.25
C SER A 182 -1.09 2.36 -4.76
N GLN A 183 -1.46 1.32 -5.52
CA GLN A 183 -1.29 1.28 -6.98
C GLN A 183 -2.17 2.31 -7.72
N TRP A 184 -3.37 2.58 -7.21
CA TRP A 184 -4.36 3.44 -7.87
C TRP A 184 -4.67 4.71 -7.08
N MET A 185 -4.48 4.71 -5.76
CA MET A 185 -4.85 5.80 -4.86
C MET A 185 -4.13 7.12 -5.17
N VAL A 186 -2.90 7.07 -5.70
CA VAL A 186 -2.19 8.27 -6.16
C VAL A 186 -2.94 9.02 -7.28
N GLY A 187 -3.73 8.32 -8.11
CA GLY A 187 -4.63 8.92 -9.08
C GLY A 187 -5.80 9.65 -8.42
N VAL A 188 -6.39 9.04 -7.39
CA VAL A 188 -7.47 9.64 -6.59
C VAL A 188 -6.97 10.88 -5.82
N LYS A 189 -5.79 10.81 -5.22
CA LYS A 189 -5.13 11.97 -4.58
C LYS A 189 -4.97 13.12 -5.57
N ARG A 190 -4.48 12.83 -6.78
CA ARG A 190 -4.34 13.85 -7.82
C ARG A 190 -5.69 14.43 -8.21
N LEU A 191 -6.70 13.57 -8.39
CA LEU A 191 -8.07 13.99 -8.68
C LEU A 191 -8.63 14.95 -7.63
N ILE A 192 -8.45 14.66 -6.33
CA ILE A 192 -8.87 15.55 -5.22
C ILE A 192 -8.19 16.92 -5.35
N ALA A 193 -6.87 16.94 -5.59
CA ALA A 193 -6.11 18.19 -5.71
C ALA A 193 -6.53 19.03 -6.92
N GLU A 194 -6.79 18.39 -8.06
CA GLU A 194 -7.27 19.08 -9.26
C GLU A 194 -8.70 19.59 -9.06
N ALA A 195 -9.61 18.76 -8.57
CA ALA A 195 -11.01 19.15 -8.34
C ALA A 195 -11.15 20.31 -7.35
N ARG A 196 -10.28 20.38 -6.33
CA ARG A 196 -10.14 21.52 -5.41
C ARG A 196 -9.70 22.79 -6.15
N SER A 197 -8.76 22.68 -7.07
CA SER A 197 -8.22 23.82 -7.83
C SER A 197 -9.25 24.42 -8.80
N LEU A 198 -10.26 23.65 -9.21
CA LEU A 198 -11.35 24.09 -10.09
C LEU A 198 -12.50 24.79 -9.35
N ASN A 199 -12.56 24.69 -8.02
CA ASN A 199 -13.55 25.38 -7.20
C ASN A 199 -12.88 26.39 -6.24
N PRO A 200 -12.15 27.40 -6.76
CA PRO A 200 -11.56 28.43 -5.90
C PRO A 200 -12.62 29.32 -5.23
N GLU A 201 -13.87 29.29 -5.69
CA GLU A 201 -14.96 30.17 -5.22
C GLU A 201 -15.37 29.91 -3.76
N GLN A 202 -14.97 28.79 -3.15
CA GLN A 202 -15.24 28.50 -1.73
C GLN A 202 -14.09 28.85 -0.78
N VAL A 203 -12.92 29.25 -1.30
CA VAL A 203 -11.76 29.60 -0.45
C VAL A 203 -11.83 31.06 0.03
N ILE A 204 -12.66 31.89 -0.59
CA ILE A 204 -12.73 33.34 -0.30
C ILE A 204 -13.71 33.66 0.85
N SER A 205 -14.66 32.78 1.18
CA SER A 205 -15.68 33.01 2.22
C SER A 205 -15.21 32.77 3.66
N CYS A 206 -13.97 32.34 3.90
CA CYS A 206 -13.41 32.20 5.26
C CYS A 206 -12.44 33.30 5.67
N THR A 207 -12.25 34.35 4.87
CA THR A 207 -11.37 35.47 5.22
C THR A 207 -12.17 36.77 5.41
N HIS A 208 -13.01 36.79 6.45
CA HIS A 208 -13.37 38.06 7.09
C HIS A 208 -12.91 38.01 8.55
N PRO A 209 -11.82 38.71 8.92
CA PRO A 209 -11.54 38.98 10.32
C PRO A 209 -12.60 39.98 10.81
N GLY A 210 -13.47 39.52 11.70
CA GLY A 210 -14.43 40.35 12.39
C GLY A 210 -13.72 41.30 13.36
N SER A 211 -14.08 42.57 13.23
CA SER A 211 -13.69 43.75 14.00
C SER A 211 -13.83 43.63 15.52
#